data_AF-A0A434RR13-F1
#
_entry.id   AF-A0A434RR13-F1
#
_cell.length_a   1.000
_cell.length_b   1.000
_cell.length_c   1.000
_cell.angle_alpha   90.00
_cell.angle_beta   90.00
_cell.angle_gamma   90.00
#
_symmetry.space_group_name_H-M   'P 1'
#
loop_
_entity.id
_entity.type
_entity.pdbx_description
1 polymer ?
#
loop_
_entity_poly.entity_id
_entity_poly.type
_entity_poly.pdbx_seq_one_letter_code
_entity_poly.pdbx_strand_id
1 'polypeptide(L)' 'MRAAVRLAAWLYAIAVYGFIFLPVVVLILFSLQATSFPIPPFTGPSLRWYQAVLSDARLTSALVNSLLVAVLSSL' A
#
# COMPACT_ATOMS: atom_id res chain seq x y z
N MET A 1 3.55 37.82 -0.19
CA MET A 1 2.44 37.22 0.60
C MET A 1 1.85 35.96 -0.02
N ARG A 2 1.36 35.98 -1.28
CA ARG A 2 0.76 34.80 -1.95
C ARG A 2 1.69 33.58 -2.05
N ALA A 3 2.99 33.79 -2.34
CA ALA A 3 3.97 32.71 -2.43
C ALA A 3 4.20 32.00 -1.08
N ALA A 4 4.30 32.76 0.02
CA ALA A 4 4.48 32.20 1.37
C ALA A 4 3.27 31.38 1.82
N VAL A 5 2.04 31.85 1.54
CA VAL A 5 0.81 31.10 1.84
C VAL A 5 0.74 29.81 1.03
N ARG A 6 1.13 29.83 -0.25
CA ARG A 6 1.19 28.62 -1.08
C ARG A 6 2.20 27.62 -0.53
N LEU A 7 3.40 28.08 -0.15
CA LEU A 7 4.42 27.20 0.43
C LEU A 7 3.92 26.57 1.73
N ALA A 8 3.32 27.36 2.62
CA ALA A 8 2.75 26.86 3.87
C ALA A 8 1.63 25.83 3.62
N ALA A 9 0.73 26.09 2.65
CA ALA A 9 -0.33 25.16 2.29
C ALA A 9 0.22 23.84 1.73
N TRP A 10 1.27 23.88 0.90
CA TRP A 10 1.94 22.68 0.40
C TRP A 10 2.61 21.88 1.51
N LEU A 11 3.35 22.55 2.40
CA LEU A 11 3.99 21.88 3.54
C LEU A 11 2.95 21.23 4.46
N TYR A 12 1.85 21.93 4.73
CA TYR A 12 0.74 21.40 5.50
C TYR A 12 0.12 20.17 4.83
N ALA A 13 -0.19 20.26 3.53
CA ALA A 13 -0.74 19.13 2.78
C ALA A 13 0.22 17.92 2.79
N ILE A 14 1.51 18.13 2.53
CA ILE A 14 2.53 17.06 2.57
C ILE A 14 2.61 16.43 3.97
N ALA A 15 2.59 17.24 5.03
CA ALA A 15 2.63 16.72 6.39
C ALA A 15 1.39 15.88 6.72
N VAL A 16 0.19 16.37 6.38
CA VAL A 16 -1.07 15.66 6.64
C VAL A 16 -1.16 14.38 5.82
N TYR A 17 -0.97 14.46 4.50
CA TYR A 17 -1.02 13.27 3.64
C TYR A 17 0.10 12.29 3.96
N GLY A 18 1.31 12.79 4.22
CA GLY A 18 2.45 11.98 4.64
C GLY A 18 2.15 11.20 5.92
N PHE A 19 1.54 11.84 6.92
CA PHE A 19 1.14 11.18 8.15
C PHE A 19 0.02 10.14 7.92
N ILE A 20 -1.03 10.50 7.18
CA ILE A 20 -2.17 9.61 6.90
C ILE A 20 -1.74 8.37 6.11
N PHE A 21 -0.86 8.53 5.13
CA PHE A 21 -0.39 7.43 4.28
C PHE A 21 0.85 6.71 4.80
N LEU A 22 1.49 7.21 5.87
CA LEU A 22 2.63 6.56 6.52
C LEU A 22 2.40 5.06 6.79
N PRO A 23 1.28 4.61 7.41
CA PRO A 23 1.05 3.18 7.62
C PRO A 23 0.96 2.39 6.31
N VAL A 24 0.40 2.97 5.24
CA VAL A 24 0.33 2.32 3.92
C VAL A 24 1.72 2.16 3.33
N VAL A 25 2.58 3.19 3.43
CA VAL A 25 3.99 3.11 3.01
C VAL A 25 4.72 2.03 3.77
N VAL A 26 4.52 1.93 5.10
CA VAL A 26 5.10 0.87 5.94
C VAL A 26 4.62 -0.51 5.48
N LEU A 27 3.34 -0.69 5.18
CA LEU A 27 2.80 -1.94 4.62
C LEU A 27 3.46 -2.30 3.28
N ILE A 28 3.64 -1.33 2.38
CA ILE A 28 4.32 -1.55 1.09
C ILE A 28 5.77 -1.98 1.32
N LEU A 29 6.51 -1.25 2.17
CA LEU A 29 7.90 -1.57 2.50
C LEU A 29 8.04 -2.99 3.06
N PHE A 30 7.17 -3.39 3.98
CA PHE A 30 7.20 -4.73 4.55
C PHE A 30 6.64 -5.81 3.61
N SER A 31 5.80 -5.47 2.62
CA SER A 31 5.40 -6.43 1.58
C SER A 31 6.58 -6.91 0.73
N LEU A 32 7.64 -6.07 0.64
CA LEU A 32 8.86 -6.34 -0.09
C LEU A 32 9.88 -7.11 0.74
N GLN A 33 9.61 -7.51 1.98
CA GLN A 33 10.60 -8.27 2.76
C GLN A 33 10.59 -9.76 2.37
N ALA A 34 11.71 -10.45 2.56
CA ALA A 34 11.79 -11.90 2.32
C ALA A 34 11.15 -12.74 3.43
N THR A 35 11.02 -12.20 4.65
CA THR A 35 10.51 -12.86 5.86
C THR A 35 8.97 -12.91 5.93
N SER A 36 8.44 -13.86 6.71
CA SER A 36 7.00 -14.04 6.93
C SER A 36 6.37 -13.17 7.98
N PHE A 37 7.19 -12.52 8.80
CA PHE A 37 6.70 -11.56 9.78
C PHE A 37 7.34 -10.20 9.49
N PRO A 38 6.54 -9.10 9.47
CA PRO A 38 7.01 -7.72 9.35
C PRO A 38 7.65 -7.26 10.67
N ILE A 39 8.75 -7.92 11.04
CA ILE A 39 9.52 -7.60 12.23
C ILE A 39 10.78 -6.87 11.75
N PRO A 40 11.05 -5.65 12.24
CA PRO A 40 12.34 -5.00 12.03
C PRO A 40 13.48 -5.90 12.53
N PRO A 41 14.66 -5.92 11.88
CA PRO A 41 15.11 -5.09 10.76
C PRO A 41 14.65 -5.58 9.38
N PHE A 42 14.51 -4.65 8.43
CA PHE A 42 14.18 -4.98 7.03
C PHE A 42 15.28 -5.86 6.41
N THR A 43 14.92 -7.07 6.01
CA THR A 43 15.86 -8.10 5.52
C THR A 43 16.26 -7.95 4.05
N GLY A 44 15.83 -6.87 3.38
CA GLY A 44 16.09 -6.57 1.97
C GLY A 44 14.86 -6.77 1.06
N PRO A 45 14.84 -6.16 -0.14
CA PRO A 45 13.72 -6.24 -1.06
C PRO A 45 13.59 -7.62 -1.72
N SER A 46 12.37 -8.13 -1.86
CA SER A 46 12.00 -9.44 -2.36
C SER A 46 10.60 -9.39 -2.97
N LEU A 47 10.41 -10.11 -4.08
CA LEU A 47 9.12 -10.30 -4.72
C LEU A 47 8.47 -11.65 -4.38
N ARG A 48 9.02 -12.38 -3.42
CA ARG A 48 8.56 -13.74 -3.08
C ARG A 48 7.08 -13.79 -2.73
N TRP A 49 6.58 -12.82 -1.98
CA TRP A 49 5.18 -12.77 -1.58
C TRP A 49 4.23 -12.45 -2.73
N TYR A 50 4.65 -11.57 -3.64
CA TYR A 50 3.90 -11.29 -4.86
C TYR A 50 3.78 -12.55 -5.73
N GLN A 51 4.88 -13.28 -5.92
CA GLN A 51 4.87 -14.55 -6.63
C GLN A 51 3.97 -15.58 -5.94
N ALA A 52 4.09 -15.74 -4.62
CA ALA A 52 3.28 -16.68 -3.85
C ALA A 52 1.77 -16.40 -3.97
N VAL A 53 1.36 -15.13 -3.85
CA VAL A 53 -0.06 -14.74 -3.96
C VAL A 53 -0.58 -14.95 -5.38
N LEU A 54 0.19 -14.57 -6.40
CA LEU A 54 -0.22 -14.72 -7.80
C LEU A 54 -0.22 -16.18 -8.27
N SER A 55 0.61 -17.04 -7.68
CA SER A 55 0.61 -18.49 -7.96
C SER A 55 -0.51 -19.26 -7.24
N ASP A 56 -1.14 -18.65 -6.24
CA ASP A 56 -2.21 -19.29 -5.48
C ASP A 56 -3.57 -19.07 -6.17
N ALA A 57 -4.11 -20.14 -6.77
CA ALA A 57 -5.39 -20.13 -7.46
C ALA A 57 -6.57 -19.74 -6.54
N ARG A 58 -6.48 -20.04 -5.23
CA ARG A 58 -7.52 -19.69 -4.26
C ARG A 58 -7.52 -18.19 -3.97
N LEU A 59 -6.34 -17.59 -3.83
CA LEU A 59 -6.23 -16.15 -3.60
C LEU A 59 -6.62 -15.34 -4.85
N THR A 60 -6.14 -15.75 -6.03
CA THR A 60 -6.45 -15.07 -7.30
C THR A 60 -7.93 -15.18 -7.67
N SER A 61 -8.56 -16.34 -7.50
CA SER A 61 -10.01 -16.47 -7.72
C SER A 61 -10.84 -15.66 -6.72
N ALA A 62 -10.43 -15.60 -5.45
CA ALA A 62 -11.08 -14.75 -4.45
C ALA A 62 -11.00 -13.26 -4.81
N LEU A 63 -9.87 -12.80 -5.35
CA LEU A 63 -9.72 -11.43 -5.86
C LEU A 63 -10.70 -11.15 -7.00
N VAL A 64 -10.78 -12.03 -7.99
CA VAL A 64 -11.72 -11.88 -9.13
C VAL A 64 -13.16 -11.85 -8.64
N ASN A 65 -13.55 -12.77 -7.75
CA ASN A 65 -14.89 -12.78 -7.16
C ASN A 65 -15.21 -11.48 -6.41
N SER A 66 -14.25 -10.96 -5.64
CA SER A 66 -14.42 -9.70 -4.91
C SER A 66 -14.61 -8.51 -5.86
N LEU A 67 -13.86 -8.46 -6.96
CA LEU A 67 -14.00 -7.43 -7.99
C LEU A 67 -15.37 -7.51 -8.68
N LEU A 68 -15.83 -8.72 -9.02
CA LEU A 68 -17.15 -8.92 -9.61
C LEU A 68 -18.27 -8.44 -8.68
N VAL A 69 -18.22 -8.83 -7.40
CA VAL A 69 -19.20 -8.39 -6.40
C VAL A 69 -19.16 -6.87 -6.23
N ALA A 70 -17.98 -6.27 -6.11
CA ALA A 70 -17.82 -4.81 -5.96
C ALA A 70 -18.40 -4.04 -7.15
N VAL A 71 -18.11 -4.48 -8.38
CA VAL A 71 -18.64 -3.82 -9.58
C VAL A 71 -20.15 -3.99 -9.66
N LEU A 72 -20.66 -5.22 -9.55
CA LEU A 72 -22.10 -5.48 -9.70
C LEU A 72 -22.95 -4.81 -8.61
N SER A 73 -22.42 -4.63 -7.40
CA SER A 73 -23.13 -3.97 -6.29
C SER A 73 -23.03 -2.45 -6.29
N SER A 74 -22.12 -1.85 -7.06
CA SER A 74 -21.95 -0.39 -7.15
C SER A 74 -22.57 0.25 -8.40
N LEU A 75 -23.25 -0.57 -9.22
CA LEU A 75 -24.13 -0.14 -10.30
C LEU A 75 -25.54 0.17 -9.75
#